data_AF-A0A916M7G1-F1
#
_entry.id   AF-A0A916M7G1-F1
#
_cell.length_a   1.000
_cell.length_b   1.000
_cell.length_c   1.000
_cell.angle_alpha   90.00
_cell.angle_beta   90.00
_cell.angle_gamma   90.00
#
_symmetry.space_group_name_H-M   'P 1'
#
loop_
_entity.id
_entity.type
_entity.pdbx_description
1 polymer ?
#
loop_
_entity_poly.entity_id
_entity_poly.type
_entity_poly.pdbx_seq_one_letter_code
_entity_poly.pdbx_strand_id
1 'polypeptide(L)'
;MTVAAAIHGHLGVLAAVALLHPALLLWRGAPLSRRGRWAVSLSTLITSAAFGLGVAIYEAYRADVRRELYREAPAVALLFETKEHLAFAVICLALGGLACALLAPDRSLRVLAARLYLAASLACAIVVSLGTLVAATRGFGS
;
A
#
# COMPACT_ATOMS: atom_id res chain seq x y z
N MET A 1 1.36 -5.76 -21.01
CA MET A 1 1.65 -5.55 -19.57
C MET A 1 2.87 -6.36 -19.18
N THR A 2 3.90 -5.76 -18.56
CA THR A 2 5.09 -6.53 -18.12
C THR A 2 4.75 -7.44 -16.94
N VAL A 3 5.43 -8.58 -16.81
CA VAL A 3 5.26 -9.50 -15.68
C VAL A 3 5.47 -8.78 -14.35
N ALA A 4 6.42 -7.83 -14.28
CA ALA A 4 6.70 -7.02 -13.10
C ALA A 4 5.51 -6.13 -12.70
N ALA A 5 4.81 -5.52 -13.65
CA ALA A 5 3.61 -4.72 -13.38
C ALA A 5 2.46 -5.59 -12.84
N ALA A 6 2.30 -6.81 -13.37
CA ALA A 6 1.32 -7.77 -12.87
C ALA A 6 1.62 -8.17 -11.41
N ILE A 7 2.88 -8.53 -11.12
CA ILE A 7 3.34 -8.89 -9.78
C ILE A 7 3.14 -7.71 -8.81
N HIS A 8 3.48 -6.49 -9.22
CA HIS A 8 3.27 -5.29 -8.39
C HIS A 8 1.79 -5.09 -8.06
N GLY A 9 0.88 -5.25 -9.04
CA GLY A 9 -0.56 -5.15 -8.82
C GLY A 9 -1.07 -6.17 -7.80
N HIS A 10 -0.68 -7.44 -7.94
CA HIS A 10 -1.05 -8.49 -6.98
C HIS A 10 -0.45 -8.26 -5.58
N LEU A 11 0.81 -7.82 -5.51
CA LEU A 11 1.43 -7.45 -4.23
C LEU A 11 0.74 -6.27 -3.57
N GLY A 12 0.23 -5.30 -4.33
CA GLY A 12 -0.58 -4.19 -3.81
C GLY A 12 -1.86 -4.68 -3.15
N VAL A 13 -2.61 -5.56 -3.82
CA VAL A 13 -3.83 -6.18 -3.24
C VAL A 13 -3.49 -6.95 -1.97
N LEU A 14 -2.43 -7.77 -2.01
CA LEU A 14 -1.98 -8.53 -0.85
C LEU A 14 -1.57 -7.61 0.31
N ALA A 15 -0.86 -6.51 0.03
CA ALA A 15 -0.46 -5.53 1.04
C ALA A 15 -1.68 -4.87 1.71
N ALA A 16 -2.68 -4.45 0.93
CA ALA A 16 -3.90 -3.83 1.48
C ALA A 16 -4.60 -4.75 2.51
N VAL A 17 -4.73 -6.05 2.18
CA VAL A 17 -5.30 -7.06 3.08
C VAL A 17 -4.37 -7.37 4.25
N ALA A 18 -3.07 -7.52 3.99
CA ALA A 18 -2.08 -7.84 5.01
C ALA A 18 -1.98 -6.75 6.07
N LEU A 19 -2.14 -5.47 5.72
CA LEU A 19 -2.12 -4.34 6.65
C LEU A 19 -3.36 -4.30 7.59
N LEU A 20 -4.50 -4.83 7.14
CA LEU A 20 -5.71 -4.88 7.96
C LEU A 20 -5.53 -5.82 9.16
N HIS A 21 -4.79 -6.91 9.00
CA HIS A 21 -4.60 -7.90 10.06
C HIS A 21 -3.91 -7.33 11.32
N PRO A 22 -2.75 -6.64 11.22
CA PRO A 22 -2.15 -5.88 12.34
C PRO A 22 -3.09 -4.87 12.97
N ALA A 23 -3.92 -4.16 12.17
CA ALA A 23 -4.87 -3.19 12.70
C ALA A 23 -5.88 -3.85 13.64
N LEU A 24 -6.45 -4.99 13.23
CA LEU A 24 -7.38 -5.78 14.04
C LEU A 24 -6.70 -6.40 15.27
N LEU A 25 -5.50 -6.96 15.07
CA LEU A 25 -4.71 -7.59 16.13
C LEU A 25 -4.38 -6.60 17.27
N LEU A 26 -4.03 -5.37 16.91
CA LEU A 26 -3.60 -4.33 17.85
C LEU A 26 -4.76 -3.47 18.38
N TRP A 27 -5.98 -3.62 17.84
CA TRP A 27 -7.12 -2.73 18.14
C TRP A 27 -7.43 -2.58 19.63
N ARG A 28 -7.30 -3.66 20.39
CA ARG A 28 -7.56 -3.67 21.84
C ARG A 28 -6.37 -3.15 22.68
N GLY A 29 -5.20 -2.94 22.05
CA GLY A 29 -3.97 -2.51 22.69
C GLY A 29 -3.32 -3.59 23.57
N ALA A 30 -3.61 -4.86 23.31
CA ALA A 30 -3.00 -5.98 24.02
C ALA A 30 -1.50 -6.15 23.63
N PRO A 31 -0.65 -6.64 24.54
CA PRO A 31 0.75 -6.92 24.22
C PRO A 31 0.89 -7.93 23.07
N LEU A 32 1.88 -7.73 22.21
CA LEU A 32 2.13 -8.63 21.09
C LEU A 32 2.81 -9.93 21.56
N SER A 33 2.20 -11.05 21.22
CA SER A 33 2.85 -12.36 21.25
C SER A 33 3.97 -12.43 20.20
N ARG A 34 4.84 -13.45 20.28
CA ARG A 34 5.87 -13.69 19.25
C ARG A 34 5.28 -13.82 17.84
N ARG A 35 4.10 -14.46 17.71
CA ARG A 35 3.38 -14.58 16.44
C ARG A 35 2.82 -13.24 15.98
N GLY A 36 2.32 -12.42 16.91
CA GLY A 36 1.86 -11.07 16.60
C GLY A 36 2.97 -10.15 16.09
N ARG A 37 4.18 -10.26 16.65
CA ARG A 37 5.37 -9.55 16.14
C ARG A 37 5.70 -9.96 14.69
N TRP A 38 5.64 -11.26 14.39
CA TRP A 38 5.82 -11.73 13.00
C TRP A 38 4.74 -11.20 12.06
N ALA A 39 3.49 -11.16 12.51
CA ALA A 39 2.39 -10.65 11.69
C ALA A 39 2.60 -9.18 11.31
N VAL A 40 2.93 -8.29 12.26
CA VAL A 40 3.17 -6.87 11.96
C VAL A 40 4.40 -6.67 11.07
N SER A 41 5.47 -7.43 11.32
CA SER A 41 6.70 -7.35 10.51
C SER A 41 6.48 -7.83 9.09
N LEU A 42 5.78 -8.96 8.91
CA LEU A 42 5.52 -9.54 7.59
C LEU A 42 4.58 -8.65 6.76
N SER A 43 3.52 -8.11 7.36
CA SER A 43 2.62 -7.16 6.68
C SER A 43 3.38 -5.92 6.22
N THR A 44 4.26 -5.39 7.05
CA THR A 44 5.09 -4.23 6.70
C THR A 44 6.09 -4.59 5.60
N LEU A 45 6.75 -5.75 5.68
CA LEU A 45 7.68 -6.23 4.67
C LEU A 45 7.02 -6.40 3.29
N ILE A 46 5.84 -7.02 3.24
CA ILE A 46 5.07 -7.16 1.98
C ILE A 46 4.74 -5.78 1.41
N THR A 47 4.31 -4.84 2.25
CA THR A 47 4.00 -3.46 1.84
C THR A 47 5.24 -2.74 1.32
N SER A 48 6.38 -2.86 2.00
CA SER A 48 7.66 -2.31 1.56
C SER A 48 8.12 -2.92 0.25
N ALA A 49 7.95 -4.23 0.04
CA ALA A 49 8.29 -4.90 -1.20
C ALA A 49 7.39 -4.42 -2.36
N ALA A 50 6.08 -4.29 -2.12
CA ALA A 50 5.15 -3.74 -3.10
C ALA A 50 5.53 -2.30 -3.50
N PHE A 51 5.83 -1.45 -2.50
CA PHE A 51 6.27 -0.07 -2.73
C PHE A 51 7.60 -0.01 -3.48
N GLY A 52 8.61 -0.77 -3.05
CA GLY A 52 9.93 -0.81 -3.68
C GLY A 52 9.88 -1.31 -5.12
N LEU A 53 9.07 -2.34 -5.41
CA LEU A 53 8.83 -2.79 -6.78
C LEU A 53 8.12 -1.71 -7.60
N GLY A 54 7.14 -1.02 -7.00
CA GLY A 54 6.46 0.12 -7.61
C GLY A 54 7.45 1.19 -8.05
N VAL A 55 8.34 1.62 -7.16
CA VAL A 55 9.42 2.58 -7.45
C VAL A 55 10.34 2.08 -8.57
N ALA A 56 10.73 0.80 -8.54
CA ALA A 56 11.64 0.23 -9.53
C ALA A 56 11.08 0.23 -10.96
N ILE A 57 9.77 0.02 -11.12
CA ILE A 57 9.11 0.02 -12.44
C ILE A 57 8.54 1.38 -12.84
N TYR A 58 8.56 2.33 -11.92
CA TYR A 58 7.75 3.55 -11.98
C TYR A 58 8.07 4.42 -13.18
N GLU A 59 9.34 4.76 -13.39
CA GLU A 59 9.76 5.73 -14.40
C GLU A 59 9.36 5.27 -15.81
N ALA A 60 9.68 4.01 -16.14
CA ALA A 60 9.33 3.41 -17.42
C ALA A 60 7.80 3.30 -17.59
N TYR A 61 7.09 2.81 -16.57
CA TYR A 61 5.64 2.68 -16.63
C TYR A 61 4.94 4.03 -16.78
N ARG A 62 5.39 5.07 -16.07
CA ARG A 62 4.83 6.42 -16.14
C ARG A 62 5.04 7.06 -17.50
N ALA A 63 6.22 6.93 -18.10
CA ALA A 63 6.51 7.51 -19.40
C ALA A 63 5.52 7.03 -20.47
N ASP A 64 5.17 5.75 -20.43
CA ASP A 64 4.21 5.13 -21.35
C ASP A 64 2.77 5.52 -21.03
N VAL A 65 2.36 5.38 -19.77
CA VAL A 65 0.96 5.52 -19.33
C VAL A 65 0.49 6.97 -19.36
N ARG A 66 1.34 7.90 -18.91
CA ARG A 66 0.92 9.27 -18.65
C ARG A 66 0.46 9.97 -19.92
N ARG A 67 1.22 9.86 -21.02
CA ARG A 67 0.93 10.58 -22.28
C ARG A 67 -0.41 10.18 -22.87
N GLU A 68 -0.71 8.89 -22.83
CA GLU A 68 -1.97 8.31 -23.33
C GLU A 68 -3.15 8.76 -22.45
N LEU A 69 -3.04 8.58 -21.13
CA LEU A 69 -4.10 8.98 -20.20
C LEU A 69 -4.43 10.48 -20.27
N TYR A 70 -3.44 11.35 -20.42
CA TYR A 70 -3.71 12.80 -20.51
C TYR A 70 -4.44 13.19 -21.81
N ARG A 71 -4.35 12.38 -22.87
CA ARG A 71 -5.09 12.62 -24.12
C ARG A 71 -6.53 12.09 -24.05
N GLU A 72 -6.72 10.93 -23.43
CA GLU A 72 -8.00 10.22 -23.47
C GLU A 72 -8.87 10.47 -22.23
N ALA A 73 -8.25 10.57 -21.04
CA ALA A 73 -8.94 10.70 -19.76
C ALA A 73 -8.12 11.55 -18.75
N PRO A 74 -8.07 12.89 -18.90
CA PRO A 74 -7.25 13.77 -18.07
C PRO A 74 -7.51 13.63 -16.55
N ALA A 75 -8.76 13.40 -16.15
CA ALA A 75 -9.11 13.18 -14.75
C ALA A 75 -8.46 11.89 -14.19
N VAL A 76 -8.42 10.81 -14.98
CA VAL A 76 -7.76 9.55 -14.60
C VAL A 76 -6.25 9.73 -14.56
N ALA A 77 -5.69 10.55 -15.44
CA ALA A 77 -4.28 10.92 -15.41
C ALA A 77 -3.88 11.65 -14.11
N LEU A 78 -4.73 12.53 -13.59
CA LEU A 78 -4.51 13.19 -12.29
C LEU A 78 -4.60 12.20 -11.12
N LEU A 79 -5.56 11.27 -11.16
CA LEU A 79 -5.68 10.21 -10.15
C LEU A 79 -4.47 9.27 -10.17
N PHE A 80 -3.95 8.96 -11.37
CA PHE A 80 -2.74 8.17 -11.55
C PHE A 80 -1.53 8.80 -10.83
N GLU A 81 -1.35 10.11 -10.94
CA GLU A 81 -0.27 10.85 -10.27
C GLU A 81 -0.50 10.93 -8.74
N THR A 82 -1.76 11.10 -8.33
CA THR A 82 -2.12 11.21 -6.90
C THR A 82 -1.89 9.90 -6.15
N LYS A 83 -2.09 8.75 -6.79
CA LYS A 83 -1.93 7.43 -6.13
C LYS A 83 -0.52 7.19 -5.61
N GLU A 84 0.49 7.84 -6.17
CA GLU A 84 1.90 7.67 -5.76
C GLU A 84 2.19 8.37 -4.45
N HIS A 85 1.69 9.59 -4.29
CA HIS A 85 1.74 10.33 -3.04
C HIS A 85 1.02 9.56 -1.94
N LEU A 86 -0.11 8.93 -2.29
CA LEU A 86 -0.84 8.08 -1.37
C LEU A 86 -0.07 6.78 -1.05
N ALA A 87 0.59 6.16 -2.03
CA ALA A 87 1.46 5.00 -1.80
C ALA A 87 2.65 5.33 -0.89
N PHE A 88 3.21 6.53 -1.02
CA PHE A 88 4.23 7.04 -0.11
C PHE A 88 3.66 7.22 1.31
N ALA A 89 2.47 7.81 1.45
CA ALA A 89 1.81 7.92 2.75
C ALA A 89 1.55 6.53 3.37
N VAL A 90 1.13 5.53 2.57
CA VAL A 90 0.92 4.14 3.03
C VAL A 90 2.20 3.57 3.65
N ILE A 91 3.35 3.70 2.99
CA ILE A 91 4.60 3.15 3.52
C ILE A 91 5.05 3.89 4.79
N CYS A 92 4.90 5.22 4.85
CA CYS A 92 5.18 5.98 6.08
C CYS A 92 4.29 5.54 7.24
N LEU A 93 2.99 5.35 7.01
CA LEU A 93 2.04 4.87 8.02
C LEU A 93 2.36 3.43 8.46
N ALA A 94 2.69 2.54 7.53
CA ALA A 94 3.04 1.15 7.85
C ALA A 94 4.33 1.06 8.68
N LEU A 95 5.38 1.82 8.33
CA LEU A 95 6.62 1.88 9.09
C LEU A 95 6.43 2.53 10.47
N GLY A 96 5.65 3.61 10.55
CA GLY A 96 5.28 4.23 11.82
C GLY A 96 4.47 3.28 12.72
N GLY A 97 3.52 2.54 12.13
CA GLY A 97 2.75 1.49 12.80
C GLY A 97 3.64 0.36 13.32
N LEU A 98 4.62 -0.09 12.53
CA LEU A 98 5.60 -1.10 12.93
C LEU A 98 6.43 -0.64 14.12
N ALA A 99 6.99 0.57 14.04
CA ALA A 99 7.79 1.15 15.11
C ALA A 99 6.98 1.25 16.41
N CYS A 100 5.76 1.80 16.32
CA CYS A 100 4.84 1.86 17.46
C CYS A 100 4.53 0.46 18.01
N ALA A 101 4.25 -0.52 17.16
CA ALA A 101 3.90 -1.88 17.59
C ALA A 101 5.04 -2.63 18.28
N LEU A 102 6.28 -2.49 17.79
CA LEU A 102 7.44 -3.21 18.31
C LEU A 102 8.09 -2.53 19.51
N LEU A 103 8.04 -1.20 19.56
CA LEU A 103 8.66 -0.39 20.61
C LEU A 103 7.66 0.04 21.70
N ALA A 104 6.37 -0.22 21.57
CA ALA A 104 5.34 0.26 22.50
C ALA A 104 5.57 -0.19 23.97
N PRO A 105 5.95 0.73 24.89
CA PRO A 105 5.92 0.47 26.32
C PRO A 105 4.49 0.29 26.84
N ASP A 106 3.53 1.06 26.31
CA ASP A 106 2.18 1.15 26.87
C ASP A 106 1.06 0.83 25.87
N ARG A 107 -0.18 0.81 26.38
CA ARG A 107 -1.38 0.52 25.60
C ARG A 107 -1.67 1.58 24.53
N SER A 108 -1.34 2.84 24.80
CA SER A 108 -1.67 3.96 23.92
C SER A 108 -0.93 3.86 22.59
N LEU A 109 0.36 3.53 22.62
CA LEU A 109 1.17 3.35 21.41
C LEU A 109 0.74 2.12 20.59
N ARG A 110 0.24 1.06 21.24
CA ARG A 110 -0.32 -0.09 20.53
C ARG A 110 -1.64 0.25 19.81
N VAL A 111 -2.49 1.07 20.44
CA VAL A 111 -3.71 1.56 19.79
C VAL A 111 -3.38 2.53 18.65
N LEU A 112 -2.36 3.38 18.82
CA LEU A 112 -1.86 4.23 17.74
C LEU A 112 -1.36 3.37 16.57
N ALA A 113 -0.57 2.33 16.83
CA ALA A 113 -0.12 1.40 15.81
C ALA A 113 -1.30 0.77 15.05
N ALA A 114 -2.36 0.35 15.77
CA ALA A 114 -3.57 -0.18 15.14
C ALA A 114 -4.22 0.83 14.17
N ARG A 115 -4.33 2.10 14.59
CA ARG A 115 -4.88 3.18 13.77
C ARG A 115 -4.01 3.49 12.55
N LEU A 116 -2.69 3.49 12.71
CA LEU A 116 -1.75 3.70 11.61
C LEU A 116 -1.85 2.56 10.58
N TYR A 117 -1.92 1.31 11.02
CA TYR A 117 -2.14 0.17 10.12
C TYR A 117 -3.50 0.20 9.44
N LEU A 118 -4.56 0.62 10.13
CA LEU A 118 -5.88 0.78 9.53
C LEU A 118 -5.87 1.88 8.46
N ALA A 119 -5.30 3.04 8.77
CA ALA A 119 -5.15 4.14 7.81
C ALA A 119 -4.31 3.71 6.60
N ALA A 120 -3.20 2.99 6.83
CA ALA A 120 -2.38 2.43 5.77
C ALA A 120 -3.16 1.44 4.89
N SER A 121 -3.95 0.54 5.49
CA SER A 121 -4.76 -0.43 4.77
C SER A 121 -5.82 0.24 3.89
N LEU A 122 -6.54 1.23 4.42
CA LEU A 122 -7.56 1.99 3.66
C LEU A 122 -6.92 2.80 2.53
N ALA A 123 -5.84 3.51 2.81
CA ALA A 123 -5.10 4.25 1.78
C ALA A 123 -4.54 3.30 0.70
N CYS A 124 -4.01 2.14 1.09
CA CYS A 124 -3.51 1.13 0.15
C CYS A 124 -4.63 0.56 -0.72
N ALA A 125 -5.81 0.30 -0.16
CA ALA A 125 -6.98 -0.12 -0.92
C ALA A 125 -7.35 0.94 -1.97
N ILE A 126 -7.33 2.24 -1.62
CA ILE A 126 -7.55 3.32 -2.59
C ILE A 126 -6.48 3.30 -3.68
N VAL A 127 -5.18 3.18 -3.34
CA VAL A 127 -4.08 3.09 -4.33
C VAL A 127 -4.31 1.95 -5.31
N VAL A 128 -4.67 0.77 -4.80
CA VAL A 128 -4.95 -0.42 -5.62
C VAL A 128 -6.15 -0.19 -6.52
N SER A 129 -7.26 0.33 -5.98
CA SER A 129 -8.45 0.65 -6.78
C SER A 129 -8.17 1.67 -7.89
N LEU A 130 -7.37 2.71 -7.62
CA LEU A 130 -6.93 3.66 -8.63
C LEU A 130 -6.03 2.99 -9.68
N GLY A 131 -5.14 2.08 -9.27
CA GLY A 131 -4.34 1.28 -10.19
C GLY A 131 -5.19 0.39 -11.11
N THR A 132 -6.21 -0.26 -10.55
CA THR A 132 -7.18 -1.06 -11.32
C THR A 132 -7.99 -0.19 -12.28
N LEU A 133 -8.42 1.00 -11.85
CA LEU A 133 -9.11 1.96 -12.72
C LEU A 133 -8.23 2.35 -13.92
N VAL A 134 -6.97 2.74 -13.66
CA VAL A 134 -6.00 3.09 -14.71
C VAL A 134 -5.76 1.92 -15.67
N ALA A 135 -5.61 0.70 -15.15
CA ALA A 135 -5.46 -0.48 -15.98
C ALA A 135 -6.70 -0.76 -16.84
N ALA A 136 -7.91 -0.59 -16.28
CA ALA A 136 -9.16 -0.78 -17.00
C ALA A 136 -9.37 0.28 -18.11
N THR A 137 -8.97 1.54 -17.87
CA THR A 137 -9.11 2.62 -18.87
C THR A 137 -8.21 2.44 -20.08
N ARG A 138 -7.07 1.75 -19.95
CA ARG A 138 -6.20 1.42 -21.08
C ARG A 138 -6.69 0.22 -21.90
N GLY A 139 -7.72 -0.48 -21.42
CA GLY A 139 -8.18 -1.75 -21.98
C GLY A 139 -7.22 -2.90 -21.65
N PHE A 140 -7.75 -4.10 -21.36
CA PHE A 140 -6.96 -5.31 -21.13
C PHE A 140 -6.30 -5.88 -22.41
N GLY A 141 -6.13 -5.09 -23.47
CA GLY A 141 -5.70 -5.56 -24.77
C GLY A 141 -5.20 -4.45 -25.68
N SER A 142 -3.92 -4.11 -25.53
CA SER A 142 -3.05 -3.66 -26.61
C SER A 142 -1.79 -4.51 -26.57
#